data_AF-A0A812NSG8-F1
#
_entry.id   AF-A0A812NSG8-F1
#
_cell.length_a   1.000
_cell.length_b   1.000
_cell.length_c   1.000
_cell.angle_alpha   90.00
_cell.angle_beta   90.00
_cell.angle_gamma   90.00
#
_symmetry.space_group_name_H-M   'P 1'
#
loop_
_entity.id
_entity.type
_entity.pdbx_description
1 polymer ?
#
loop_
_entity_poly.entity_id
_entity_poly.type
_entity_poly.pdbx_seq_one_letter_code
_entity_poly.pdbx_strand_id
1 'polypeptide(L)'
;CVRILPQSPYSTTVNLTNPLDTGPTATRTFAFDRAYWSAKEADAHYVSQEHLMDDLGHELRSNVLDGYNSCLFAYGQTGSGKTYSVLGSETPPESRGLLPRIVEDIFKTIERAPDEYATTISYLEIYNEQIRDLLRTGQEQQLRLE
;
A
#
# COMPACT_ATOMS: atom_id res chain seq x y z
N CYS A 1 0.29 -8.78 -2.56
CA CYS A 1 1.56 -8.17 -2.09
C CYS A 1 1.69 -8.39 -0.58
N VAL A 2 2.77 -9.03 -0.13
CA VAL A 2 3.11 -9.13 1.29
C VAL A 2 4.47 -8.46 1.52
N ARG A 3 4.51 -7.53 2.46
CA ARG A 3 5.74 -6.86 2.90
C ARG A 3 6.29 -7.56 4.15
N ILE A 4 6.79 -8.80 3.97
CA ILE A 4 7.40 -9.63 5.01
C ILE A 4 8.58 -10.39 4.41
N LEU A 5 9.69 -10.35 5.16
CA LEU A 5 10.98 -11.04 5.05
C LEU A 5 11.08 -12.23 4.05
N PRO A 6 11.37 -12.02 2.75
CA PRO A 6 11.79 -13.10 1.87
C PRO A 6 13.31 -13.32 1.99
N GLN A 7 13.73 -14.59 1.95
CA GLN A 7 15.14 -14.99 1.89
C GLN A 7 15.79 -14.75 0.52
N SER A 8 15.04 -14.23 -0.46
CA SER A 8 15.52 -13.94 -1.81
C SER A 8 14.64 -12.85 -2.44
N PRO A 9 15.22 -11.89 -3.18
CA PRO A 9 14.45 -10.85 -3.86
C PRO A 9 13.57 -11.54 -4.92
N TYR A 10 12.31 -11.10 -5.04
CA TYR A 10 11.33 -11.60 -6.01
C TYR A 10 10.86 -13.05 -5.84
N SER A 11 11.12 -13.69 -4.70
CA SER A 11 10.50 -14.98 -4.40
C SER A 11 8.98 -14.82 -4.25
N THR A 12 8.20 -15.56 -5.03
CA THR A 12 6.74 -15.68 -4.85
C THR A 12 6.40 -16.54 -3.62
N THR A 13 7.39 -17.20 -3.02
CA THR A 13 7.22 -18.05 -1.85
C THR A 13 7.92 -17.47 -0.62
N VAL A 14 7.23 -17.47 0.52
CA VAL A 14 7.78 -17.07 1.83
C VAL A 14 7.75 -18.29 2.75
N ASN A 15 8.91 -18.61 3.32
CA ASN A 15 9.05 -19.70 4.29
C ASN A 15 9.05 -19.12 5.71
N LEU A 16 8.08 -19.53 6.51
CA LEU A 16 7.99 -19.18 7.93
C LEU A 16 8.30 -20.41 8.77
N THR A 17 9.36 -20.32 9.58
CA THR A 17 9.75 -21.38 10.51
C THR A 17 9.36 -20.99 11.93
N ASN A 18 8.62 -21.86 12.62
CA ASN A 18 8.37 -21.70 14.04
C ASN A 18 9.66 -22.03 14.81
N PRO A 19 10.30 -21.08 15.52
CA PRO A 19 11.55 -21.35 16.23
C PRO A 19 11.39 -22.31 17.42
N LEU A 20 10.15 -22.57 17.87
CA LEU A 20 9.85 -23.49 18.97
C LEU A 20 9.55 -24.93 18.50
N ASP A 21 9.39 -25.15 17.20
CA ASP A 21 9.16 -26.47 16.61
C ASP A 21 10.44 -26.93 15.90
N THR A 22 10.98 -28.08 16.29
CA THR A 22 12.16 -28.70 15.65
C THR A 22 11.80 -29.87 14.74
N GLY A 23 10.50 -30.14 14.58
CA GLY A 23 10.00 -31.20 13.72
C GLY A 23 10.13 -30.88 12.22
N PRO A 24 9.96 -31.88 11.35
CA PRO A 24 10.01 -31.70 9.89
C PRO A 24 8.89 -30.79 9.35
N THR A 25 7.86 -30.47 10.15
CA THR A 25 6.75 -29.57 9.84
C THR A 25 6.95 -28.14 10.37
N ALA A 26 8.13 -27.83 10.94
CA ALA A 26 8.41 -26.55 11.56
C ALA A 26 8.39 -25.37 10.58
N THR A 27 8.72 -25.63 9.31
CA THR A 27 8.69 -24.64 8.23
C THR A 27 7.41 -24.79 7.41
N ARG A 28 6.67 -23.71 7.27
CA ARG A 28 5.52 -23.60 6.36
C ARG A 28 5.85 -22.64 5.22
N THR A 29 5.46 -23.03 4.01
CA THR A 29 5.64 -22.24 2.79
C THR A 29 4.32 -21.60 2.37
N PHE A 30 4.36 -20.31 2.07
CA PHE A 30 3.21 -19.53 1.59
C PHE A 30 3.52 -18.93 0.23
N ALA A 31 2.58 -18.99 -0.70
CA ALA A 31 2.73 -18.42 -2.04
C ALA A 31 1.94 -17.11 -2.17
N PHE A 32 2.53 -16.15 -2.86
CA PHE A 32 1.99 -14.83 -3.15
C PHE A 32 2.41 -14.39 -4.56
N ASP A 33 1.71 -13.44 -5.15
CA ASP A 33 2.12 -12.85 -6.42
C ASP A 33 3.50 -12.21 -6.31
N ARG A 34 3.73 -11.50 -5.19
CA ARG A 34 5.00 -10.83 -4.86
C ARG A 34 5.20 -10.73 -3.34
N ALA A 35 6.44 -10.94 -2.91
CA ALA A 35 6.90 -10.75 -1.54
C ALA A 35 8.12 -9.82 -1.50
N TYR A 36 8.12 -8.88 -0.54
CA TYR A 36 9.10 -7.78 -0.48
C TYR A 36 9.86 -7.75 0.85
N TRP A 37 11.19 -7.64 0.78
CA TRP A 37 12.03 -7.39 1.96
C TRP A 37 12.09 -5.89 2.25
N SER A 38 11.76 -5.46 3.47
CA SER A 38 11.85 -4.04 3.84
C SER A 38 12.26 -3.80 5.28
N ALA A 39 12.93 -4.77 5.92
CA ALA A 39 13.26 -4.67 7.34
C ALA A 39 14.61 -3.96 7.58
N LYS A 40 15.54 -4.05 6.64
CA LYS A 40 16.87 -3.45 6.76
C LYS A 40 17.27 -2.83 5.43
N GLU A 41 17.43 -1.51 5.41
CA GLU A 41 17.78 -0.73 4.21
C GLU A 41 19.16 -1.10 3.64
N ALA A 42 20.10 -1.45 4.51
CA ALA A 42 21.44 -1.88 4.09
C ALA A 42 21.49 -3.31 3.50
N ASP A 43 20.35 -4.02 3.46
CA ASP A 43 20.28 -5.33 2.83
C ASP A 43 20.23 -5.19 1.30
N ALA A 44 20.98 -6.00 0.57
CA ALA A 44 20.99 -5.97 -0.89
C ALA A 44 19.62 -6.25 -1.52
N HIS A 45 18.72 -6.89 -0.77
CA HIS A 45 17.37 -7.24 -1.23
C HIS A 45 16.31 -6.25 -0.75
N TYR A 46 16.70 -5.14 -0.12
CA TYR A 46 15.76 -4.13 0.34
C TYR A 46 14.94 -3.53 -0.80
N VAL A 47 13.63 -3.52 -0.60
CA VAL A 47 12.65 -2.95 -1.51
C VAL A 47 12.16 -1.64 -0.93
N SER A 48 12.51 -0.56 -1.63
CA SER A 48 12.09 0.80 -1.30
C SER A 48 10.62 1.05 -1.69
N GLN A 49 10.10 2.19 -1.23
CA GLN A 49 8.76 2.65 -1.63
C GLN A 49 8.65 2.94 -3.13
N GLU A 50 9.76 3.34 -3.75
CA GLU A 50 9.85 3.56 -5.19
C GLU A 50 9.72 2.24 -5.96
N HIS A 51 10.46 1.20 -5.56
CA HIS A 51 10.29 -0.12 -6.17
C HIS A 51 8.85 -0.64 -6.02
N LEU A 52 8.18 -0.39 -4.89
CA LEU A 52 6.76 -0.74 -4.75
C LEU A 52 5.86 0.04 -5.71
N MET A 53 6.15 1.32 -5.96
CA MET A 53 5.44 2.14 -6.93
C MET A 53 5.60 1.60 -8.35
N ASP A 54 6.82 1.23 -8.74
CA ASP A 54 7.10 0.65 -10.06
C ASP A 54 6.35 -0.67 -10.26
N ASP A 55 6.34 -1.48 -9.21
CA ASP A 55 5.76 -2.81 -9.22
C ASP A 55 4.23 -2.81 -9.22
N LEU A 56 3.60 -1.98 -8.39
CA LEU A 56 2.15 -2.02 -8.13
C LEU A 56 1.44 -0.72 -8.48
N GLY A 57 2.11 0.41 -8.29
CA GLY A 57 1.52 1.74 -8.44
C GLY A 57 1.22 2.09 -9.90
N HIS A 58 2.08 1.71 -10.84
CA HIS A 58 1.85 1.97 -12.27
C HIS A 58 0.62 1.26 -12.82
N GLU A 59 0.36 0.02 -12.39
CA GLU A 59 -0.84 -0.73 -12.80
C GLU A 59 -2.11 -0.05 -12.27
N LEU A 60 -2.13 0.31 -10.98
CA LEU A 60 -3.25 1.03 -10.38
C LEU A 60 -3.50 2.37 -11.07
N ARG A 61 -2.44 3.12 -11.40
CA ARG A 61 -2.54 4.38 -12.13
C ARG A 61 -3.13 4.19 -13.52
N SER A 62 -2.61 3.24 -14.30
CA SER A 62 -3.09 2.98 -15.67
C SER A 62 -4.58 2.64 -15.63
N ASN A 63 -4.97 1.72 -14.77
CA ASN A 63 -6.36 1.30 -14.63
C ASN A 63 -7.30 2.49 -14.36
N VAL A 64 -6.91 3.41 -13.46
CA VAL A 64 -7.72 4.61 -13.16
C VAL A 64 -7.81 5.55 -14.38
N LEU A 65 -6.70 5.78 -15.09
CA LEU A 65 -6.68 6.65 -16.27
C LEU A 65 -7.45 6.04 -17.46
N ASP A 66 -7.47 4.72 -17.55
CA ASP A 66 -8.24 3.96 -18.54
C ASP A 66 -9.75 3.89 -18.20
N GLY A 67 -10.17 4.51 -17.08
CA GLY A 67 -11.56 4.58 -16.64
C GLY A 67 -12.06 3.38 -15.83
N TYR A 68 -11.15 2.53 -15.35
CA TYR A 68 -11.48 1.38 -14.49
C TYR A 68 -11.40 1.71 -13.00
N ASN A 69 -12.24 1.02 -12.23
CA ASN A 69 -12.19 1.08 -10.77
C ASN A 69 -10.98 0.30 -10.25
N SER A 70 -10.18 0.94 -9.40
CA SER A 70 -9.03 0.32 -8.73
C SER A 70 -9.18 0.38 -7.22
N CYS A 71 -8.73 -0.65 -6.51
CA CYS A 71 -8.80 -0.73 -5.06
C CYS A 71 -7.50 -1.26 -4.46
N LEU A 72 -7.00 -0.59 -3.42
CA LEU A 72 -5.78 -0.96 -2.71
C LEU A 72 -6.10 -1.15 -1.23
N PHE A 73 -5.77 -2.33 -0.69
CA PHE A 73 -5.89 -2.64 0.72
C PHE A 73 -4.54 -2.89 1.36
N ALA A 74 -4.37 -2.41 2.61
CA ALA A 74 -3.27 -2.80 3.47
C ALA A 74 -3.80 -3.58 4.67
N TYR A 75 -3.34 -4.82 4.81
CA TYR A 75 -3.77 -5.73 5.86
C TYR A 75 -2.59 -6.23 6.69
N GLY A 76 -2.81 -6.45 7.99
CA GLY A 76 -1.80 -6.92 8.92
C GLY A 76 -2.02 -6.41 10.34
N GLN A 77 -1.28 -6.95 11.30
CA GLN A 77 -1.36 -6.55 12.71
C GLN A 77 -0.85 -5.11 12.94
N THR A 78 -1.14 -4.53 14.11
CA THR A 78 -0.54 -3.26 14.52
C THR A 78 0.99 -3.37 14.53
N GLY A 79 1.66 -2.34 14.02
CA GLY A 79 3.11 -2.32 13.85
C GLY A 79 3.65 -3.01 12.59
N SER A 80 2.81 -3.63 11.75
CA SER A 80 3.26 -4.34 10.54
C SER A 80 3.58 -3.46 9.32
N GLY A 81 3.56 -2.13 9.47
CA GLY A 81 3.89 -1.21 8.37
C GLY A 81 2.77 -0.91 7.35
N LYS A 82 1.49 -1.14 7.71
CA LYS A 82 0.33 -0.79 6.85
C LYS A 82 0.33 0.69 6.43
N THR A 83 0.33 1.58 7.43
CA THR A 83 0.35 3.05 7.23
C THR A 83 1.59 3.47 6.46
N TYR A 84 2.75 2.89 6.79
CA TYR A 84 3.99 3.20 6.08
C TYR A 84 3.93 2.77 4.60
N SER A 85 3.32 1.63 4.26
CA SER A 85 3.24 1.20 2.86
C SER A 85 2.25 2.04 2.04
N VAL A 86 1.11 2.42 2.64
CA VAL A 86 0.08 3.21 1.95
C VAL A 86 0.44 4.69 1.89
N LEU A 87 0.71 5.32 3.03
CA LEU A 87 0.97 6.76 3.14
C LEU A 87 2.46 7.08 3.23
N GLY A 88 3.23 6.27 3.95
CA GLY A 88 4.66 6.50 4.15
C GLY A 88 4.95 7.66 5.09
N SER A 89 6.11 8.30 4.89
CA SER A 89 6.51 9.54 5.57
C SER A 89 6.66 10.66 4.54
N GLU A 90 6.37 11.90 4.94
CA GLU A 90 6.62 13.08 4.11
C GLU A 90 8.10 13.43 4.02
N THR A 91 8.85 13.12 5.09
CA THR A 91 10.28 13.36 5.17
C THR A 91 11.04 12.08 5.54
N PRO A 92 12.10 11.72 4.78
CA PRO A 92 12.51 12.33 3.50
C PRO A 92 11.56 11.93 2.34
N PRO A 93 11.54 12.64 1.20
CA PRO A 93 10.56 12.42 0.11
C PRO A 93 10.51 10.99 -0.43
N GLU A 94 11.63 10.29 -0.44
CA GLU A 94 11.75 8.88 -0.83
C GLU A 94 10.93 7.93 0.06
N SER A 95 10.57 8.36 1.28
CA SER A 95 9.75 7.57 2.21
C SER A 95 8.25 7.68 1.95
N ARG A 96 7.79 8.52 1.01
CA ARG A 96 6.36 8.60 0.65
C ARG A 96 5.85 7.24 0.19
N GLY A 97 4.67 6.85 0.67
CA GLY A 97 4.06 5.56 0.37
C GLY A 97 3.42 5.51 -1.02
N LEU A 98 2.72 4.41 -1.30
CA LEU A 98 2.07 4.18 -2.59
C LEU A 98 1.01 5.22 -2.93
N LEU A 99 0.09 5.51 -2.00
CA LEU A 99 -1.05 6.40 -2.25
C LEU A 99 -0.62 7.80 -2.69
N PRO A 100 0.25 8.54 -1.97
CA PRO A 100 0.66 9.87 -2.41
C PRO A 100 1.42 9.86 -3.74
N ARG A 101 2.18 8.80 -4.04
CA ARG A 101 2.90 8.66 -5.32
C ARG A 101 1.95 8.43 -6.49
N ILE A 102 0.97 7.54 -6.33
CA ILE A 102 -0.04 7.26 -7.36
C ILE A 102 -0.85 8.53 -7.65
N VAL A 103 -1.31 9.22 -6.61
CA VAL A 103 -2.09 10.46 -6.76
C VAL A 103 -1.26 11.53 -7.49
N GLU A 104 -0.01 11.73 -7.11
CA GLU A 104 0.88 12.66 -7.80
C GLU A 104 1.08 12.32 -9.29
N ASP A 105 1.24 11.04 -9.62
CA ASP A 105 1.43 10.58 -10.99
C ASP A 105 0.16 10.73 -11.85
N ILE A 106 -1.02 10.51 -11.24
CA ILE A 106 -2.32 10.78 -11.88
C ILE A 106 -2.43 12.27 -12.23
N PHE A 107 -2.19 13.17 -11.27
CA PHE A 107 -2.30 14.61 -11.52
C PHE A 107 -1.26 15.12 -12.53
N LYS A 108 -0.02 14.61 -12.49
CA LYS A 108 1.00 14.89 -13.52
C LYS A 108 0.57 14.48 -14.93
N THR A 109 -0.19 13.39 -15.04
CA THR A 109 -0.72 12.94 -16.33
C THR A 109 -1.88 13.81 -16.79
N ILE A 110 -2.81 14.15 -15.89
CA ILE A 110 -3.94 15.04 -16.16
C ILE A 110 -3.46 16.43 -16.61
N GLU A 111 -2.45 17.00 -15.96
CA GLU A 111 -1.89 18.33 -16.31
C GLU A 111 -1.32 18.41 -17.74
N ARG A 112 -0.94 17.26 -18.32
CA ARG A 112 -0.36 17.15 -19.67
C ARG A 112 -1.36 16.67 -20.71
N ALA A 113 -2.54 16.23 -20.28
CA ALA A 113 -3.56 15.71 -21.16
C ALA A 113 -4.30 16.86 -21.88
N PRO A 114 -4.71 16.66 -23.14
CA PRO A 114 -5.51 17.65 -23.86
C PRO A 114 -6.97 17.68 -23.42
N ASP A 115 -7.43 16.63 -22.73
CA ASP A 115 -8.81 16.45 -22.30
C ASP A 115 -9.12 17.17 -20.97
N GLU A 116 -10.39 17.47 -20.72
CA GLU A 116 -10.85 17.99 -19.43
C GLU A 116 -11.14 16.85 -18.44
N TYR A 117 -10.62 16.98 -17.22
CA TYR A 117 -10.82 16.01 -16.13
C TYR A 117 -11.54 16.65 -14.96
N ALA A 118 -12.52 15.95 -14.39
CA ALA A 118 -13.14 16.30 -13.12
C ALA A 118 -12.72 15.28 -12.06
N THR A 119 -12.11 15.76 -10.96
CA THR A 119 -11.65 14.89 -9.86
C THR A 119 -12.42 15.20 -8.58
N THR A 120 -12.85 14.16 -7.86
CA THR A 120 -13.46 14.26 -6.53
C THR A 120 -12.71 13.36 -5.57
N ILE A 121 -12.48 13.83 -4.34
CA ILE A 121 -11.78 13.08 -3.29
C ILE A 121 -12.73 12.97 -2.09
N SER A 122 -12.75 11.80 -1.48
CA SER A 122 -13.39 11.54 -0.19
C SER A 122 -12.41 10.82 0.72
N TYR A 123 -12.35 11.23 1.99
CA TYR A 123 -11.46 10.59 2.97
C TYR A 123 -12.27 10.19 4.19
N LEU A 124 -12.48 8.88 4.35
CA LEU A 124 -13.41 8.34 5.33
C LEU A 124 -12.69 7.39 6.30
N GLU A 125 -13.05 7.47 7.58
CA GLU A 125 -12.70 6.49 8.60
C GLU A 125 -13.94 5.68 8.96
N ILE A 126 -13.78 4.35 9.09
CA ILE A 126 -14.79 3.48 9.69
C ILE A 126 -14.22 3.01 11.03
N TYR A 127 -14.85 3.43 12.12
CA TYR A 127 -14.47 3.03 13.47
C TYR A 127 -15.71 2.62 14.26
N ASN A 128 -15.71 1.39 14.79
CA ASN A 128 -16.84 0.82 15.52
C ASN A 128 -18.18 0.92 14.75
N GLU A 129 -18.18 0.51 13.47
CA GLU A 129 -19.32 0.60 12.56
C GLU A 129 -19.89 2.03 12.38
N GLN A 130 -19.09 3.07 12.68
CA GLN A 130 -19.44 4.46 12.44
C GLN A 130 -18.54 5.05 11.37
N ILE A 131 -19.16 5.73 10.39
CA ILE A 131 -18.46 6.40 9.30
C ILE A 131 -18.17 7.84 9.71
N ARG A 132 -16.91 8.25 9.58
CA ARG A 132 -16.45 9.61 9.82
C ARG A 132 -15.79 10.19 8.57
N ASP A 133 -16.24 11.35 8.14
CA ASP A 133 -15.59 12.15 7.09
C ASP A 133 -14.40 12.91 7.69
N LEU A 134 -13.19 12.53 7.27
CA LEU A 134 -11.93 13.08 7.72
C LEU A 134 -11.60 14.43 7.07
N LEU A 135 -12.33 14.84 6.03
CA LEU A 135 -12.18 16.16 5.40
C LEU A 135 -13.05 17.23 6.07
N ARG A 136 -14.02 16.82 6.91
CA ARG A 136 -14.89 17.72 7.66
C ARG A 136 -14.34 17.96 9.07
N THR A 137 -14.69 19.09 9.66
CA THR A 137 -14.33 19.44 11.04
C THR A 137 -15.57 19.58 11.91
N GLY A 138 -15.47 19.21 13.19
CA GLY A 138 -16.57 19.41 14.15
C GLY A 138 -17.70 18.38 14.02
N GLN A 139 -18.94 18.81 14.29
CA GLN A 139 -20.11 17.91 14.35
C GLN A 139 -20.49 17.29 13.00
N GLU A 140 -19.98 17.83 11.90
CA GLU A 140 -20.27 17.36 10.54
C GLU A 140 -19.42 16.15 10.12
N GLN A 141 -18.53 15.66 10.99
CA GLN A 141 -17.70 14.50 10.72
C GLN A 141 -18.51 13.20 10.64
N GLN A 142 -19.61 13.06 11.38
CA GLN A 142 -20.32 11.79 11.42
C GLN A 142 -21.32 11.69 10.26
N LEU A 143 -21.06 10.78 9.33
CA LEU A 143 -21.99 10.48 8.24
C LEU A 143 -23.04 9.48 8.74
N ARG A 144 -24.32 9.77 8.49
CA ARG A 144 -25.41 8.81 8.72
C ARG A 144 -25.61 8.02 7.43
N LEU A 145 -25.66 6.69 7.54
CA LEU A 145 -26.19 5.84 6.48
C LEU A 145 -27.70 6.08 6.44
N GLU A 146 -28.19 6.71 5.37
CA GLU A 146 -29.62 6.74 5.04
C GLU A 146 -30.04 5.47 4.31
#